data_AF-A0A958MAC5-F1
#
_entry.id   AF-A0A958MAC5-F1
#
_cell.length_a   1.000
_cell.length_b   1.000
_cell.length_c   1.000
_cell.angle_alpha   90.00
_cell.angle_beta   90.00
_cell.angle_gamma   90.00
#
_symmetry.space_group_name_H-M   'P 1'
#
loop_
_entity.id
_entity.type
_entity.pdbx_description
1 polymer ?
#
loop_
_entity_poly.entity_id
_entity_poly.type
_entity_poly.pdbx_seq_one_letter_code
_entity_poly.pdbx_strand_id
1 'polypeptide(L)'
;ELKPTVFADLVAMNALYRPGPLEYIPSFIRRKHGEEAITYDLPEMEEDLKETYGITVYQEQVMLLSQKLAGFTKGEADVLRKAMGKKIFTLLQELKPKFLDGGEKRNHPREVLEKIWKDWEAFASYAFNKSHSTCYALIGYQTAYLKANFPEEYMAAVLSNNMSDIKQISFFLEECRRMGIKVLGPDVNESFYKFT
;
A
#
# COMPACT_ATOMS: atom_id res chain seq x y z
N GLU A 1 -15.28 1.89 -0.90
CA GLU A 1 -15.56 0.87 0.14
C GLU A 1 -14.65 0.99 1.36
N LEU A 2 -13.32 1.11 1.19
CA LEU A 2 -12.38 1.18 2.33
C LEU A 2 -12.61 2.32 3.33
N LYS A 3 -13.04 3.51 2.86
CA LYS A 3 -13.17 4.73 3.67
C LYS A 3 -11.90 5.01 4.50
N PRO A 4 -10.74 5.30 3.88
CA PRO A 4 -9.45 5.49 4.59
C PRO A 4 -9.58 6.55 5.69
N THR A 5 -9.11 6.24 6.89
CA THR A 5 -9.20 7.11 8.09
C THR A 5 -7.83 7.44 8.68
N VAL A 6 -6.80 6.66 8.32
CA VAL A 6 -5.41 6.90 8.70
C VAL A 6 -4.52 6.84 7.47
N PHE A 7 -3.35 7.47 7.53
CA PHE A 7 -2.42 7.53 6.40
C PHE A 7 -1.96 6.14 5.92
N ALA A 8 -1.80 5.18 6.86
CA ALA A 8 -1.43 3.81 6.54
C ALA A 8 -2.43 3.10 5.60
N ASP A 9 -3.72 3.46 5.64
CA ASP A 9 -4.71 2.90 4.71
C ASP A 9 -4.38 3.26 3.26
N LEU A 10 -3.91 4.49 3.02
CA LEU A 10 -3.49 4.94 1.69
C LEU A 10 -2.25 4.19 1.22
N VAL A 11 -1.29 4.00 2.12
CA VAL A 11 -0.05 3.25 1.86
C VAL A 11 -0.36 1.79 1.52
N ALA A 12 -1.33 1.17 2.20
CA ALA A 12 -1.75 -0.20 1.94
C ALA A 12 -2.52 -0.32 0.62
N MET A 13 -3.42 0.62 0.30
CA MET A 13 -4.17 0.53 -0.96
C MET A 13 -3.30 0.70 -2.20
N ASN A 14 -2.32 1.60 -2.15
CA ASN A 14 -1.34 1.71 -3.24
C ASN A 14 -0.61 0.38 -3.48
N ALA A 15 -0.38 -0.41 -2.43
CA ALA A 15 0.25 -1.72 -2.54
C ALA A 15 -0.74 -2.82 -3.01
N LEU A 16 -1.98 -2.81 -2.53
CA LEU A 16 -2.95 -3.89 -2.75
C LEU A 16 -3.76 -3.77 -4.05
N TYR A 17 -3.93 -2.56 -4.59
CA TYR A 17 -4.79 -2.32 -5.77
C TYR A 17 -4.09 -2.68 -7.09
N ARG A 18 -3.68 -3.95 -7.23
CA ARG A 18 -2.92 -4.50 -8.38
C ARG A 18 -3.38 -5.94 -8.70
N PRO A 19 -3.22 -6.43 -9.95
CA PRO A 19 -3.53 -7.82 -10.29
C PRO A 19 -2.77 -8.81 -9.40
N GLY A 20 -3.48 -9.74 -8.75
CA GLY A 20 -2.96 -10.63 -7.70
C GLY A 20 -3.52 -10.26 -6.32
N PRO A 21 -3.00 -9.22 -5.65
CA PRO A 21 -3.41 -8.87 -4.29
C PRO A 21 -4.83 -8.31 -4.16
N LEU A 22 -5.54 -8.07 -5.27
CA LEU A 22 -6.95 -7.66 -5.28
C LEU A 22 -7.85 -8.60 -4.45
N GLU A 23 -7.52 -9.89 -4.37
CA GLU A 23 -8.30 -10.87 -3.59
C GLU A 23 -8.28 -10.58 -2.08
N TYR A 24 -7.27 -9.88 -1.58
CA TYR A 24 -7.14 -9.53 -0.16
C TYR A 24 -7.87 -8.24 0.20
N ILE A 25 -8.21 -7.38 -0.77
CA ILE A 25 -8.88 -6.10 -0.51
C ILE A 25 -10.21 -6.28 0.24
N PRO A 26 -11.10 -7.23 -0.13
CA PRO A 26 -12.32 -7.46 0.62
C PRO A 26 -12.08 -7.81 2.09
N SER A 27 -11.12 -8.70 2.39
CA SER A 27 -10.77 -9.06 3.78
C SER A 27 -10.13 -7.88 4.51
N PHE A 28 -9.22 -7.13 3.86
CA PHE A 28 -8.63 -5.91 4.41
C PHE A 28 -9.70 -4.89 4.82
N ILE A 29 -10.71 -4.66 3.96
CA ILE A 29 -11.81 -3.74 4.24
C ILE A 29 -12.69 -4.24 5.39
N ARG A 30 -13.10 -5.52 5.38
CA ARG A 30 -13.94 -6.08 6.45
C ARG A 30 -13.24 -6.05 7.80
N ARG A 31 -11.94 -6.40 7.85
CA ARG A 31 -11.14 -6.34 9.07
C ARG A 31 -11.00 -4.92 9.60
N LYS A 32 -10.76 -3.96 8.70
CA LYS A 32 -10.75 -2.54 9.06
C LYS A 32 -12.07 -2.09 9.70
N HIS A 33 -13.19 -2.50 9.11
CA HIS A 33 -14.53 -2.11 9.60
C HIS A 33 -15.01 -2.93 10.79
N GLY A 34 -14.22 -3.91 11.27
CA GLY A 34 -14.58 -4.80 12.38
C GLY A 34 -15.62 -5.87 12.01
N GLU A 35 -15.88 -6.07 10.73
CA GLU A 35 -16.81 -7.08 10.19
C GLU A 35 -16.15 -8.47 10.09
N GLU A 36 -14.83 -8.52 10.14
CA GLU A 36 -14.01 -9.74 10.15
C GLU A 36 -12.97 -9.63 11.26
N ALA A 37 -12.79 -10.69 12.06
CA ALA A 37 -11.80 -10.68 13.14
C ALA A 37 -10.37 -10.64 12.57
N ILE A 38 -9.51 -9.83 13.18
CA ILE A 38 -8.08 -9.81 12.86
C ILE A 38 -7.43 -10.99 13.58
N THR A 39 -6.92 -11.94 12.81
CA THR A 39 -6.22 -13.13 13.31
C THR A 39 -4.76 -13.10 12.89
N TYR A 40 -3.88 -13.57 13.77
CA TYR A 40 -2.45 -13.75 13.51
C TYR A 40 -2.11 -15.23 13.68
N ASP A 41 -1.25 -15.77 12.82
CA ASP A 41 -0.79 -17.16 12.96
C ASP A 41 0.04 -17.36 14.23
N LEU A 42 0.81 -16.33 14.61
CA LEU A 42 1.55 -16.25 15.87
C LEU A 42 1.31 -14.88 16.52
N PRO A 43 1.18 -14.79 17.86
CA PRO A 43 1.02 -13.51 18.57
C PRO A 43 2.10 -12.47 18.24
N GLU A 44 3.33 -12.94 18.01
CA GLU A 44 4.48 -12.10 17.68
C GLU A 44 4.32 -11.34 16.36
N MET A 45 3.45 -11.82 15.46
CA MET A 45 3.19 -11.15 14.17
C MET A 45 2.32 -9.90 14.30
N GLU A 46 1.63 -9.71 15.43
CA GLU A 46 0.74 -8.56 15.62
C GLU A 46 1.51 -7.25 15.44
N GLU A 47 2.71 -7.13 16.02
CA GLU A 47 3.49 -5.89 15.98
C GLU A 47 3.74 -5.40 14.54
N ASP A 48 4.08 -6.31 13.62
CA ASP A 48 4.43 -5.97 12.24
C ASP A 48 3.23 -5.94 11.28
N LEU A 49 2.15 -6.65 11.62
CA LEU A 49 0.97 -6.80 10.76
C LEU A 49 -0.26 -6.02 11.23
N LYS A 50 -0.24 -5.41 12.42
CA LYS A 50 -1.38 -4.63 12.94
C LYS A 50 -1.77 -3.46 12.06
N GLU A 51 -0.78 -2.76 11.49
CA GLU A 51 -1.02 -1.64 10.56
C GLU A 51 -1.77 -2.08 9.29
N THR A 52 -1.65 -3.36 8.91
CA THR A 52 -2.27 -3.95 7.72
C THR A 52 -3.34 -4.99 8.07
N TYR A 53 -3.93 -4.87 9.27
CA TYR A 53 -5.03 -5.71 9.73
C TYR A 53 -4.75 -7.22 9.63
N GLY A 54 -3.51 -7.63 9.96
CA GLY A 54 -3.10 -9.05 9.95
C GLY A 54 -2.81 -9.62 8.56
N ILE A 55 -2.76 -8.79 7.52
CA ILE A 55 -2.44 -9.21 6.15
C ILE A 55 -1.00 -8.82 5.83
N THR A 56 -0.20 -9.74 5.29
CA THR A 56 1.15 -9.41 4.81
C THR A 56 1.05 -8.65 3.49
N VAL A 57 1.48 -7.38 3.48
CA VAL A 57 1.38 -6.49 2.31
C VAL A 57 2.77 -6.03 1.83
N TYR A 58 3.73 -5.89 2.74
CA TYR A 58 5.01 -5.26 2.46
C TYR A 58 6.20 -6.22 2.55
N GLN A 59 7.20 -5.98 1.70
CA GLN A 59 8.50 -6.65 1.75
C GLN A 59 9.16 -6.51 3.12
N GLU A 60 9.06 -5.31 3.70
CA GLU A 60 9.61 -4.96 5.00
C GLU A 60 8.95 -5.77 6.13
N GLN A 61 7.67 -6.13 6.03
CA GLN A 61 7.00 -6.97 7.02
C GLN A 61 7.61 -8.38 7.05
N VAL A 62 7.84 -8.99 5.88
CA VAL A 62 8.50 -10.31 5.80
C VAL A 62 9.92 -10.25 6.38
N MET A 63 10.65 -9.16 6.11
CA MET A 63 11.98 -8.97 6.68
C MET A 63 11.96 -8.86 8.20
N LEU A 64 11.01 -8.12 8.78
CA LEU A 64 10.90 -7.96 10.23
C LEU A 64 10.44 -9.27 10.89
N LEU A 65 9.43 -9.91 10.33
CA LEU A 65 8.91 -11.17 10.82
C LEU A 65 9.94 -12.31 10.76
N SER A 66 10.74 -12.41 9.69
CA SER A 66 11.81 -13.43 9.62
C SER A 66 12.88 -13.25 10.69
N GLN A 67 13.22 -12.00 11.05
CA GLN A 67 14.12 -11.71 12.16
C GLN A 67 13.48 -12.06 13.51
N LYS A 68 12.20 -11.70 13.69
CA LYS A 68 11.48 -11.89 14.95
C LYS A 68 11.18 -13.37 15.23
N LEU A 69 10.59 -14.05 14.25
CA LEU A 69 10.13 -15.43 14.35
C LEU A 69 11.28 -16.44 14.27
N ALA A 70 12.27 -16.24 13.39
CA ALA A 70 13.32 -17.23 13.15
C ALA A 70 14.73 -16.77 13.53
N GLY A 71 14.91 -15.52 13.97
CA GLY A 71 16.22 -15.00 14.33
C GLY A 71 17.14 -14.73 13.15
N PHE A 72 16.59 -14.52 11.94
CA PHE A 72 17.40 -14.11 10.80
C PHE A 72 18.19 -12.84 11.14
N THR A 73 19.40 -12.74 10.61
CA THR A 73 20.13 -11.47 10.61
C THR A 73 19.49 -10.50 9.61
N LYS A 74 19.79 -9.19 9.74
CA LYS A 74 19.36 -8.19 8.73
C LYS A 74 19.80 -8.55 7.31
N GLY A 75 20.97 -9.17 7.18
CA GLY A 75 21.49 -9.67 5.90
C GLY A 75 20.64 -10.81 5.34
N GLU A 76 20.33 -11.82 6.17
CA GLU A 76 19.48 -12.94 5.76
C GLU A 76 18.05 -12.51 5.41
N ALA A 77 17.49 -11.54 6.16
CA ALA A 77 16.20 -10.95 5.84
C ALA A 77 16.21 -10.24 4.46
N ASP A 78 17.27 -9.52 4.10
CA ASP A 78 17.38 -8.94 2.75
C ASP A 78 17.57 -10.01 1.66
N VAL A 79 18.33 -11.08 1.94
CA VAL A 79 18.42 -12.22 1.02
C VAL A 79 17.04 -12.85 0.80
N LEU A 80 16.25 -13.03 1.85
CA LEU A 80 14.86 -13.52 1.77
C LEU A 80 14.00 -12.60 0.89
N ARG A 81 14.03 -11.29 1.17
CA ARG A 81 13.31 -10.28 0.37
C ARG A 81 13.70 -10.35 -1.11
N LYS A 82 14.99 -10.43 -1.40
CA LYS A 82 15.53 -10.51 -2.77
C LYS A 82 15.10 -11.82 -3.45
N ALA A 83 15.13 -12.93 -2.72
CA ALA A 83 14.70 -14.23 -3.22
C ALA A 83 13.21 -14.23 -3.57
N MET A 84 12.35 -13.65 -2.73
CA MET A 84 10.92 -13.49 -2.99
C MET A 84 10.65 -12.57 -4.18
N GLY A 85 11.19 -11.35 -4.16
CA GLY A 85 10.93 -10.36 -5.21
C GLY A 85 11.41 -10.78 -6.60
N LYS A 86 12.48 -11.59 -6.69
CA LYS A 86 12.99 -12.14 -7.96
C LYS A 86 12.56 -13.58 -8.23
N LYS A 87 11.76 -14.19 -7.36
CA LYS A 87 11.34 -15.61 -7.44
C LYS A 87 12.53 -16.59 -7.60
N ILE A 88 13.58 -16.39 -6.82
CA ILE A 88 14.79 -17.23 -6.85
C ILE A 88 14.56 -18.45 -5.95
N PHE A 89 13.99 -19.50 -6.54
CA PHE A 89 13.60 -20.73 -5.81
C PHE A 89 14.76 -21.40 -5.07
N THR A 90 15.98 -21.37 -5.62
CA THR A 90 17.16 -21.97 -4.97
C THR A 90 17.46 -21.30 -3.63
N LEU A 91 17.43 -19.97 -3.57
CA LEU A 91 17.62 -19.23 -2.32
C LEU A 91 16.48 -19.47 -1.33
N LEU A 92 15.23 -19.58 -1.80
CA LEU A 92 14.10 -19.89 -0.93
C LEU A 92 14.24 -21.29 -0.29
N GLN A 93 14.70 -22.28 -1.07
CA GLN A 93 14.96 -23.63 -0.56
C GLN A 93 16.09 -23.67 0.46
N GLU A 94 17.11 -22.81 0.33
CA GLU A 94 18.19 -22.68 1.31
C GLU A 94 17.73 -21.98 2.60
N LEU A 95 16.82 -21.01 2.49
CA LEU A 95 16.34 -20.22 3.62
C LEU A 95 15.21 -20.90 4.39
N LYS A 96 14.38 -21.72 3.74
CA LYS A 96 13.24 -22.40 4.39
C LYS A 96 13.67 -23.23 5.60
N PRO A 97 14.67 -24.14 5.51
CA PRO A 97 15.11 -24.91 6.68
C PRO A 97 15.60 -24.00 7.81
N LYS A 98 16.37 -22.96 7.49
CA LYS A 98 16.83 -21.99 8.48
C LYS A 98 15.68 -21.27 9.18
N PHE A 99 14.62 -20.91 8.45
CA PHE A 99 13.44 -20.27 9.03
C PHE A 99 12.71 -21.22 9.99
N LEU A 100 12.47 -22.46 9.57
CA LEU A 100 11.79 -23.46 10.40
C LEU A 100 12.59 -23.79 11.66
N ASP A 101 13.88 -24.12 11.50
CA ASP A 101 14.74 -24.50 12.63
C ASP A 101 15.00 -23.32 13.58
N GLY A 102 15.07 -22.10 13.03
CA GLY A 102 15.19 -20.87 13.80
C GLY A 102 13.94 -20.56 14.62
N GLY A 103 12.75 -20.80 14.05
CA GLY A 103 11.48 -20.63 14.75
C GLY A 103 11.21 -21.70 15.81
N GLU A 104 11.59 -22.95 15.56
CA GLU A 104 11.49 -24.01 16.57
C GLU A 104 12.40 -23.73 17.78
N LYS A 105 13.61 -23.22 17.56
CA LYS A 105 14.50 -22.75 18.65
C LYS A 105 13.90 -21.60 19.47
N ARG A 106 12.91 -20.91 18.93
CA ARG A 106 12.15 -19.83 19.58
C ARG A 106 10.78 -20.28 20.09
N ASN A 107 10.55 -21.60 20.16
CA ASN A 107 9.32 -22.25 20.63
C ASN A 107 8.07 -21.99 19.76
N HIS A 108 8.24 -21.71 18.46
CA HIS A 108 7.11 -21.66 17.54
C HIS A 108 6.82 -23.04 16.96
N PRO A 109 5.55 -23.49 16.88
CA PRO A 109 5.20 -24.78 16.31
C PRO A 109 5.58 -24.85 14.82
N ARG A 110 6.26 -25.93 14.42
CA ARG A 110 6.73 -26.11 13.03
C ARG A 110 5.61 -26.05 12.00
N GLU A 111 4.44 -26.61 12.31
CA GLU A 111 3.25 -26.57 11.44
C GLU A 111 2.81 -25.13 11.13
N VAL A 112 2.82 -24.25 12.15
CA VAL A 112 2.46 -22.84 11.99
C VAL A 112 3.52 -22.11 11.16
N LEU A 113 4.81 -22.38 11.39
CA LEU A 113 5.90 -21.81 10.60
C LEU A 113 5.82 -22.25 9.12
N GLU A 114 5.44 -23.50 8.85
CA GLU A 114 5.24 -23.98 7.48
C GLU A 114 4.07 -23.26 6.78
N LYS A 115 2.98 -23.02 7.50
CA LYS A 115 1.87 -22.21 6.98
C LYS A 115 2.34 -20.78 6.66
N ILE A 116 3.02 -20.11 7.59
CA ILE A 116 3.54 -18.74 7.40
C ILE A 116 4.46 -18.70 6.18
N TRP A 117 5.37 -19.67 6.04
CA TRP A 117 6.28 -19.73 4.91
C TRP A 117 5.53 -19.89 3.58
N LYS A 118 4.51 -20.75 3.53
CA LYS A 118 3.67 -20.94 2.34
C LYS A 118 2.92 -19.66 1.97
N ASP A 119 2.38 -18.96 2.96
CA ASP A 119 1.71 -17.67 2.76
C ASP A 119 2.70 -16.63 2.21
N TRP A 120 3.95 -16.64 2.67
CA TRP A 120 5.01 -15.78 2.13
C TRP A 120 5.44 -16.15 0.70
N GLU A 121 5.45 -17.43 0.33
CA GLU A 121 5.69 -17.88 -1.04
C GLU A 121 4.59 -17.39 -2.00
N ALA A 122 3.32 -17.42 -1.57
CA ALA A 122 2.23 -16.83 -2.33
C ALA A 122 2.38 -15.29 -2.43
N PHE A 123 2.70 -14.65 -1.31
CA PHE A 123 2.95 -13.21 -1.20
C PHE A 123 4.08 -12.72 -2.11
N ALA A 124 5.12 -13.51 -2.31
CA ALA A 124 6.27 -13.15 -3.15
C ALA A 124 5.86 -12.70 -4.58
N SER A 125 4.73 -13.20 -5.08
CA SER A 125 4.20 -12.82 -6.39
C SER A 125 3.65 -11.38 -6.46
N TYR A 126 3.30 -10.78 -5.33
CA TYR A 126 2.68 -9.45 -5.24
C TYR A 126 3.30 -8.51 -4.21
N ALA A 127 4.41 -8.91 -3.59
CA ALA A 127 5.12 -8.16 -2.57
C ALA A 127 5.42 -6.71 -3.00
N PHE A 128 5.08 -5.74 -2.15
CA PHE A 128 5.34 -4.32 -2.41
C PHE A 128 6.37 -3.73 -1.47
N ASN A 129 7.09 -2.73 -1.95
CA ASN A 129 8.04 -1.99 -1.13
C ASN A 129 7.31 -0.86 -0.38
N LYS A 130 7.32 -0.90 0.96
CA LYS A 130 6.58 0.04 1.81
C LYS A 130 7.08 1.46 1.65
N SER A 131 8.40 1.67 1.56
CA SER A 131 8.96 3.03 1.46
C SER A 131 8.53 3.72 0.16
N HIS A 132 8.56 3.01 -0.97
CA HIS A 132 8.04 3.52 -2.24
C HIS A 132 6.53 3.83 -2.16
N SER A 133 5.74 2.91 -1.61
CA SER A 133 4.29 3.11 -1.42
C SER A 133 4.00 4.36 -0.58
N THR A 134 4.79 4.56 0.47
CA THR A 134 4.64 5.65 1.44
C THR A 134 4.88 7.01 0.78
N CYS A 135 5.94 7.14 -0.02
CA CYS A 135 6.25 8.39 -0.73
C CYS A 135 5.12 8.79 -1.69
N TYR A 136 4.57 7.83 -2.45
CA TYR A 136 3.48 8.11 -3.38
C TYR A 136 2.13 8.33 -2.66
N ALA A 137 1.88 7.63 -1.56
CA ALA A 137 0.72 7.88 -0.72
C ALA A 137 0.74 9.30 -0.13
N LEU A 138 1.92 9.83 0.21
CA LEU A 138 2.08 11.21 0.68
C LEU A 138 1.66 12.23 -0.39
N ILE A 139 2.08 12.03 -1.65
CA ILE A 139 1.66 12.89 -2.76
C ILE A 139 0.14 12.84 -2.94
N GLY A 140 -0.44 11.64 -2.92
CA GLY A 140 -1.90 11.46 -2.99
C GLY A 140 -2.64 12.13 -1.83
N TYR A 141 -2.09 12.07 -0.62
CA TYR A 141 -2.65 12.76 0.53
C TYR A 141 -2.57 14.28 0.39
N GLN A 142 -1.43 14.81 -0.07
CA GLN A 142 -1.24 16.25 -0.29
C GLN A 142 -2.22 16.80 -1.34
N THR A 143 -2.42 16.09 -2.45
CA THR A 143 -3.38 16.51 -3.47
C THR A 143 -4.82 16.44 -2.96
N ALA A 144 -5.17 15.39 -2.21
CA ALA A 144 -6.48 15.29 -1.57
C ALA A 144 -6.70 16.40 -0.52
N TYR A 145 -5.68 16.73 0.28
CA TYR A 145 -5.72 17.81 1.26
C TYR A 145 -5.95 19.17 0.59
N LEU A 146 -5.19 19.48 -0.47
CA LEU A 146 -5.37 20.72 -1.22
C LEU A 146 -6.77 20.78 -1.84
N LYS A 147 -7.24 19.68 -2.45
CA LYS A 147 -8.59 19.62 -3.02
C LYS A 147 -9.69 19.80 -1.97
N ALA A 148 -9.49 19.34 -0.74
CA ALA A 148 -10.47 19.44 0.33
C ALA A 148 -10.50 20.84 1.01
N ASN A 149 -9.36 21.54 1.07
CA ASN A 149 -9.23 22.79 1.84
C ASN A 149 -9.09 24.04 0.96
N PHE A 150 -8.57 23.89 -0.26
CA PHE A 150 -8.35 24.94 -1.26
C PHE A 150 -8.88 24.47 -2.64
N PRO A 151 -10.19 24.14 -2.73
CA PRO A 151 -10.74 23.46 -3.90
C PRO A 151 -10.64 24.28 -5.19
N GLU A 152 -10.86 25.59 -5.11
CA GLU A 152 -10.86 26.48 -6.28
C GLU A 152 -9.43 26.64 -6.83
N GLU A 153 -8.47 26.94 -5.96
CA GLU A 153 -7.06 27.10 -6.33
C GLU A 153 -6.45 25.78 -6.80
N TYR A 154 -6.81 24.66 -6.15
CA TYR A 154 -6.39 23.33 -6.58
C TYR A 154 -6.92 23.02 -7.98
N MET A 155 -8.20 23.27 -8.24
CA MET A 155 -8.78 23.01 -9.56
C MET A 155 -8.25 23.95 -10.63
N ALA A 156 -7.99 25.22 -10.32
CA ALA A 156 -7.30 26.15 -11.22
C ALA A 156 -5.89 25.64 -11.59
N ALA A 157 -5.14 25.12 -10.62
CA ALA A 157 -3.82 24.52 -10.88
C ALA A 157 -3.92 23.22 -11.72
N VAL A 158 -4.91 22.36 -11.45
CA VAL A 158 -5.15 21.13 -12.23
C VAL A 158 -5.51 21.46 -13.67
N LEU A 159 -6.44 22.39 -13.90
CA LEU A 159 -6.84 22.85 -15.23
C LEU A 159 -5.65 23.46 -15.97
N SER A 160 -4.87 24.31 -15.30
CA SER A 160 -3.67 24.94 -15.85
C SER A 160 -2.62 23.93 -16.34
N ASN A 161 -2.41 22.85 -15.59
CA ASN A 161 -1.43 21.81 -15.96
C ASN A 161 -1.91 20.92 -17.12
N ASN A 162 -3.20 20.94 -17.44
CA ASN A 162 -3.81 20.13 -18.50
C ASN A 162 -4.32 20.97 -19.69
N MET A 163 -3.94 22.26 -19.77
CA MET A 163 -4.45 23.21 -20.77
C MET A 163 -4.27 22.80 -22.24
N SER A 164 -3.29 21.95 -22.54
CA SER A 164 -3.05 21.45 -23.89
C SER A 164 -3.90 20.23 -24.26
N ASP A 165 -4.57 19.60 -23.29
CA ASP A 165 -5.42 18.43 -23.49
C ASP A 165 -6.90 18.76 -23.24
N ILE A 166 -7.62 19.00 -24.33
CA ILE A 166 -9.05 19.36 -24.31
C ILE A 166 -9.91 18.29 -23.61
N LYS A 167 -9.54 17.00 -23.71
CA LYS A 167 -10.31 15.92 -23.07
C LYS A 167 -10.17 16.00 -21.55
N GLN A 168 -8.95 16.22 -21.06
CA GLN A 168 -8.68 16.38 -19.63
C GLN A 168 -9.34 17.65 -19.08
N ILE A 169 -9.26 18.77 -19.79
CA ILE A 169 -9.95 20.01 -19.39
C ILE A 169 -11.44 19.75 -19.23
N SER A 170 -12.07 19.12 -20.22
CA SER A 170 -13.52 18.86 -20.19
C SER A 170 -13.91 18.00 -18.97
N PHE A 171 -13.13 16.97 -18.68
CA PHE A 171 -13.30 16.12 -17.50
C PHE A 171 -13.18 16.92 -16.19
N PHE A 172 -12.15 17.75 -16.05
CA PHE A 172 -11.95 18.54 -14.84
C PHE A 172 -12.97 19.69 -14.69
N LEU A 173 -13.48 20.26 -15.78
CA LEU A 173 -14.57 21.25 -15.73
C LEU A 173 -15.88 20.64 -15.22
N GLU A 174 -16.19 19.39 -15.60
CA GLU A 174 -17.33 18.66 -15.06
C GLU A 174 -17.14 18.38 -13.55
N GLU A 175 -15.92 18.02 -13.14
CA GLU A 175 -15.60 17.85 -11.72
C GLU A 175 -15.75 19.16 -10.92
N CYS A 176 -15.31 20.30 -11.46
CA CYS A 176 -15.57 21.61 -10.84
C CYS A 176 -17.08 21.84 -10.62
N ARG A 177 -17.92 21.55 -11.63
CA ARG A 177 -19.38 21.67 -11.50
C ARG A 177 -19.94 20.74 -10.42
N ARG A 178 -19.47 19.49 -10.36
CA ARG A 178 -19.88 18.51 -9.33
C ARG A 178 -19.50 18.97 -7.93
N MET A 179 -18.37 19.68 -7.80
CA MET A 179 -17.92 20.28 -6.55
C MET A 179 -18.62 21.61 -6.21
N GLY A 180 -19.46 22.14 -7.11
CA GLY A 180 -20.13 23.44 -6.94
C GLY A 180 -19.26 24.66 -7.26
N ILE A 181 -18.08 24.45 -7.87
CA ILE A 181 -17.16 25.52 -8.27
C ILE A 181 -17.64 26.14 -9.58
N LYS A 182 -17.87 27.46 -9.58
CA LYS A 182 -18.28 28.19 -10.77
C LYS A 182 -17.06 28.54 -11.62
N VAL A 183 -16.91 27.88 -12.77
CA VAL A 183 -15.89 28.22 -13.76
C VAL A 183 -16.47 29.24 -14.76
N LEU A 184 -15.82 30.39 -14.88
CA LEU A 184 -16.19 31.45 -15.83
C LEU A 184 -15.55 31.22 -17.20
N GLY A 185 -16.11 31.85 -18.23
CA GLY A 185 -15.45 31.95 -19.53
C GLY A 185 -14.25 32.92 -19.46
N PRO A 186 -13.31 32.84 -20.42
CA PRO A 186 -12.20 33.79 -20.49
C PRO A 186 -12.71 35.21 -20.76
N ASP A 187 -12.09 36.18 -20.09
CA ASP A 187 -12.35 37.61 -20.21
C ASP A 187 -11.04 38.34 -20.53
N VAL A 188 -11.07 39.23 -21.52
CA VAL A 188 -9.88 39.93 -22.01
C VAL A 188 -9.24 40.90 -20.99
N ASN A 189 -10.01 41.36 -19.99
CA ASN A 189 -9.57 42.31 -18.97
C ASN A 189 -9.13 41.63 -17.67
N GLU A 190 -9.69 40.46 -17.35
CA GLU A 190 -9.47 39.79 -16.06
C GLU A 190 -8.67 38.48 -16.16
N SER A 191 -8.69 37.80 -17.31
CA SER A 191 -8.06 36.48 -17.43
C SER A 191 -6.55 36.55 -17.64
N PHE A 192 -5.86 35.56 -17.08
CA PHE A 192 -4.44 35.31 -17.31
C PHE A 192 -4.23 34.17 -18.30
N TYR A 193 -2.97 33.91 -18.67
CA TYR A 193 -2.61 32.79 -19.53
C TYR A 193 -3.00 31.43 -18.92
N LYS A 194 -2.86 31.28 -17.60
CA LYS A 194 -3.27 30.09 -16.83
C LYS A 194 -4.60 30.35 -16.12
N PHE A 195 -5.30 29.29 -15.73
CA PHE A 195 -6.50 29.40 -14.91
C PHE A 195 -6.16 30.07 -13.57
N THR A 196 -7.03 30.98 -13.15
CA THR A 196 -6.97 31.75 -11.90
C THR A 196 -8.33 31.78 -11.24
#